data_AF-A0A316X703-F1
#
_entry.id   AF-A0A316X703-F1
#
_cell.length_a   1.000
_cell.length_b   1.000
_cell.length_c   1.000
_cell.angle_alpha   90.00
_cell.angle_beta   90.00
_cell.angle_gamma   90.00
#
_symmetry.space_group_name_H-M   'P 1'
#
loop_
_entity.id
_entity.type
_entity.pdbx_description
1 polymer ?
#
loop_
_entity_poly.entity_id
_entity_poly.type
_entity_poly.pdbx_seq_one_letter_code
_entity_poly.pdbx_strand_id
1 'polypeptide(L)'
;MKYIVFFLLMLSIDLYGQHSDDRHYSLIVKDINNYEFQKATGKIRNLTNDEARNLFQHEVDYLKAGLISNQILSLDNSGFNYYLKGIYYAYLGDYYSRVSKSFNEKSYQLYLKTYQLGVQHHDISLQQEGIRRILHQFQVNEMNFIQFSEYSDKYLQLENDFINSFWAKYYSAFKRYYEETEFKRKRGFTIKSYDSLLVYGKQKPFLKGRAYQLMGIYYNVIRNYSESKKCMANAKSEYKKSPDFYSQLALHRIEFNEGFYYLDTQEPEKAAAIFKRSEQSSYFKKDIKSNILISDALYKTYSKIKNSDSALYYFNRRTAFEDTLKREENALAIHEIDTKYQVQQKNQTISYQKESLKTNRKYRFLYFILAVMALLLALYSLIRWKKVDMKKQKLAQEKESLQVEHSQTILELEKVKQLIVEDHIVLKNKAKVYINELLYIKAEDHYLQLVTSKKKEFVRGKISEIIKELPPNFVQVHRSYIVNKNLIISSNANFAILEGKIEIPLSRSFKKNI
;
A
#
# COMPACT_ATOMS: atom_id res chain seq x y z
N MET A 1 17.68 -19.06 8.27
CA MET A 1 16.87 -19.94 7.38
C MET A 1 15.52 -20.35 7.96
N LYS A 2 15.38 -20.71 9.26
CA LYS A 2 14.07 -21.13 9.84
C LYS A 2 12.94 -20.09 9.71
N TYR A 3 13.24 -18.79 9.81
CA TYR A 3 12.24 -17.73 9.65
C TYR A 3 11.80 -17.48 8.19
N ILE A 4 12.64 -17.78 7.20
CA ILE A 4 12.32 -17.62 5.77
C ILE A 4 11.37 -18.74 5.32
N VAL A 5 11.54 -19.96 5.83
CA VAL A 5 10.65 -21.10 5.55
C VAL A 5 9.27 -20.89 6.17
N PHE A 6 9.20 -20.34 7.38
CA PHE A 6 7.92 -20.01 8.03
C PHE A 6 7.18 -18.86 7.33
N PHE A 7 7.92 -17.87 6.81
CA PHE A 7 7.36 -16.75 6.03
C PHE A 7 6.85 -17.19 4.64
N LEU A 8 7.53 -18.15 3.99
CA LEU A 8 7.08 -18.75 2.72
C LEU A 8 5.88 -19.68 2.90
N LEU A 9 5.75 -20.36 4.05
CA LEU A 9 4.57 -21.16 4.39
C LEU A 9 3.32 -20.30 4.65
N MET A 10 3.46 -19.10 5.22
CA MET A 10 2.33 -18.17 5.37
C MET A 10 1.84 -17.62 4.02
N LEU A 11 2.73 -17.36 3.07
CA LEU A 11 2.37 -16.93 1.71
C LEU A 11 1.68 -18.04 0.89
N SER A 12 1.99 -19.32 1.14
CA SER A 12 1.36 -20.43 0.42
C SER A 12 -0.03 -20.81 0.96
N ILE A 13 -0.33 -20.51 2.23
CA ILE A 13 -1.63 -20.80 2.85
C ILE A 13 -2.72 -19.86 2.31
N ASP A 14 -2.44 -18.57 2.13
CA ASP A 14 -3.39 -17.61 1.56
C ASP A 14 -3.68 -17.87 0.07
N LEU A 15 -2.70 -18.38 -0.68
CA LEU A 15 -2.86 -18.82 -2.07
C LEU A 15 -3.67 -20.13 -2.19
N TYR A 16 -3.55 -21.03 -1.22
CA TYR A 16 -4.32 -22.28 -1.20
C TYR A 16 -5.80 -22.07 -0.82
N GLY A 17 -6.09 -21.13 0.08
CA GLY A 17 -7.46 -20.78 0.49
C GLY A 17 -8.29 -20.23 -0.67
N GLN A 18 -7.79 -19.21 -1.38
CA GLN A 18 -8.50 -18.60 -2.51
C GLN A 18 -8.72 -19.58 -3.68
N HIS A 19 -7.72 -20.39 -4.02
CA HIS A 19 -7.86 -21.40 -5.08
C HIS A 19 -8.82 -22.53 -4.72
N SER A 20 -9.00 -22.85 -3.43
CA SER A 20 -9.95 -23.87 -3.00
C SER A 20 -11.39 -23.39 -3.13
N ASP A 21 -11.71 -22.15 -2.74
CA ASP A 21 -13.06 -21.59 -2.81
C ASP A 21 -13.52 -21.35 -4.26
N ASP A 22 -12.63 -20.88 -5.14
CA ASP A 22 -12.90 -20.72 -6.57
C ASP A 22 -13.31 -22.04 -7.25
N ARG A 23 -12.65 -23.15 -6.88
CA ARG A 23 -13.03 -24.47 -7.36
C ARG A 23 -14.43 -24.88 -6.89
N HIS A 24 -14.84 -24.51 -5.68
CA HIS A 24 -16.17 -24.84 -5.18
C HIS A 24 -17.25 -24.08 -5.97
N TYR A 25 -17.08 -22.76 -6.15
CA TYR A 25 -18.03 -21.95 -6.92
C TYR A 25 -18.10 -22.36 -8.39
N SER A 26 -16.96 -22.60 -9.03
CA SER A 26 -16.94 -23.03 -10.44
C SER A 26 -17.60 -24.39 -10.64
N LEU A 27 -17.49 -25.32 -9.68
CA LEU A 27 -18.23 -26.59 -9.73
C LEU A 27 -19.75 -26.40 -9.60
N ILE A 28 -20.21 -25.45 -8.78
CA ILE A 28 -21.64 -25.11 -8.69
C ILE A 28 -22.14 -24.53 -10.01
N VAL A 29 -21.41 -23.56 -10.57
CA VAL A 29 -21.73 -22.96 -11.88
C VAL A 29 -21.76 -24.03 -12.98
N LYS A 30 -20.80 -24.95 -12.98
CA LYS A 30 -20.75 -26.08 -13.91
C LYS A 30 -21.99 -26.98 -13.77
N ASP A 31 -22.39 -27.35 -12.56
CA ASP A 31 -23.60 -28.14 -12.34
C ASP A 31 -24.87 -27.40 -12.81
N ILE A 32 -24.98 -26.10 -12.54
CA ILE A 32 -26.07 -25.24 -13.01
C ILE A 32 -26.12 -25.24 -14.54
N ASN A 33 -24.99 -24.99 -15.20
CA ASN A 33 -24.86 -24.99 -16.65
C ASN A 33 -25.15 -26.35 -17.28
N ASN A 34 -24.87 -27.44 -16.56
CA ASN A 34 -25.17 -28.81 -16.98
C ASN A 34 -26.64 -29.21 -16.74
N TYR A 35 -27.49 -28.31 -16.23
CA TYR A 35 -28.86 -28.61 -15.81
C TYR A 35 -28.93 -29.69 -14.73
N GLU A 36 -27.91 -29.78 -13.88
CA GLU A 36 -27.80 -30.75 -12.79
C GLU A 36 -28.17 -30.10 -11.46
N PHE A 37 -29.35 -29.48 -11.43
CA PHE A 37 -29.74 -28.59 -10.34
C PHE A 37 -29.83 -29.27 -8.98
N GLN A 38 -30.07 -30.58 -8.90
CA GLN A 38 -30.00 -31.32 -7.64
C GLN A 38 -28.57 -31.39 -7.09
N LYS A 39 -27.58 -31.64 -7.96
CA LYS A 39 -26.16 -31.64 -7.58
C LYS A 39 -25.71 -30.23 -7.18
N ALA A 40 -26.13 -29.22 -7.93
CA ALA A 40 -25.88 -27.82 -7.58
C ALA A 40 -26.45 -27.48 -6.20
N THR A 41 -27.73 -27.79 -5.93
CA THR A 41 -28.35 -27.56 -4.61
C THR A 41 -27.60 -28.29 -3.49
N GLY A 42 -27.13 -29.51 -3.72
CA GLY A 42 -26.32 -30.24 -2.75
C GLY A 42 -25.02 -29.51 -2.39
N LYS A 43 -24.30 -28.99 -3.40
CA LYS A 43 -23.08 -28.19 -3.19
C LYS A 43 -23.36 -26.83 -2.53
N ILE A 44 -24.44 -26.17 -2.93
CA ILE A 44 -24.85 -24.87 -2.36
C ILE A 44 -25.10 -24.99 -0.85
N ARG A 45 -25.77 -26.06 -0.39
CA ARG A 45 -26.02 -26.30 1.05
C ARG A 45 -24.74 -26.39 1.89
N ASN A 46 -23.63 -26.80 1.29
CA ASN A 46 -22.35 -26.97 1.96
C ASN A 46 -21.48 -25.69 1.95
N LEU A 47 -21.92 -24.61 1.30
CA LEU A 47 -21.20 -23.35 1.31
C LEU A 47 -21.26 -22.71 2.70
N THR A 48 -20.11 -22.26 3.21
CA THR A 48 -20.00 -21.53 4.48
C THR A 48 -20.38 -20.06 4.36
N ASN A 49 -20.18 -19.46 3.18
CA ASN A 49 -20.55 -18.07 2.91
C ASN A 49 -22.05 -17.96 2.58
N ASP A 50 -22.81 -17.28 3.46
CA ASP A 50 -24.26 -17.12 3.33
C ASP A 50 -24.67 -16.30 2.10
N GLU A 51 -23.91 -15.24 1.77
CA GLU A 51 -24.13 -14.40 0.60
C GLU A 51 -23.95 -15.19 -0.70
N ALA A 52 -22.90 -16.02 -0.78
CA ALA A 52 -22.68 -16.93 -1.89
C ALA A 52 -23.79 -17.99 -1.98
N ARG A 53 -24.22 -18.55 -0.84
CA ARG A 53 -25.31 -19.53 -0.78
C ARG A 53 -26.61 -18.93 -1.35
N ASN A 54 -26.95 -17.72 -0.91
CA ASN A 54 -28.13 -17.00 -1.38
C ASN A 54 -28.06 -16.71 -2.88
N LEU A 55 -26.91 -16.20 -3.35
CA LEU A 55 -26.67 -15.91 -4.77
C LEU A 55 -26.96 -17.11 -5.68
N PHE A 56 -26.39 -18.28 -5.37
CA PHE A 56 -26.60 -19.49 -6.17
C PHE A 56 -28.00 -20.08 -5.99
N GLN A 57 -28.57 -20.02 -4.78
CA GLN A 57 -29.89 -20.54 -4.53
C GLN A 57 -30.96 -19.79 -5.32
N HIS A 58 -30.88 -18.45 -5.37
CA HIS A 58 -31.79 -17.64 -6.19
C HIS A 58 -31.73 -18.01 -7.67
N GLU A 59 -30.54 -18.26 -8.20
CA GLU A 59 -30.40 -18.68 -9.60
C GLU A 59 -31.01 -20.06 -9.85
N VAL A 60 -30.78 -21.02 -8.96
CA VAL A 60 -31.38 -22.36 -9.06
C VAL A 60 -32.90 -22.31 -8.94
N ASP A 61 -33.45 -21.50 -8.03
CA ASP A 61 -34.89 -21.34 -7.83
C ASP A 61 -35.56 -20.74 -9.07
N TYR A 62 -34.91 -19.77 -9.70
CA TYR A 62 -35.34 -19.25 -10.97
C TYR A 62 -35.30 -20.30 -12.10
N LEU A 63 -34.19 -21.03 -12.23
CA LEU A 63 -34.02 -22.04 -13.29
C LEU A 63 -35.01 -23.22 -13.15
N LYS A 64 -35.37 -23.59 -11.92
CA LYS A 64 -36.34 -24.66 -11.63
C LYS A 64 -37.78 -24.19 -11.74
N ALA A 65 -38.12 -23.04 -11.17
CA ALA A 65 -39.51 -22.64 -10.91
C ALA A 65 -39.88 -21.24 -11.41
N GLY A 66 -38.96 -20.50 -12.03
CA GLY A 66 -39.19 -19.14 -12.53
C GLY A 66 -39.37 -18.11 -11.42
N LEU A 67 -38.83 -18.38 -10.21
CA LEU A 67 -38.91 -17.48 -9.07
C LEU A 67 -37.83 -16.40 -9.17
N ILE A 68 -38.24 -15.15 -9.37
CA ILE A 68 -37.34 -13.99 -9.37
C ILE A 68 -37.26 -13.44 -7.95
N SER A 69 -36.04 -13.35 -7.40
CA SER A 69 -35.78 -12.77 -6.08
C SER A 69 -35.10 -11.41 -6.21
N ASN A 70 -35.63 -10.39 -5.53
CA ASN A 70 -35.00 -9.06 -5.44
C ASN A 70 -33.89 -8.99 -4.38
N GLN A 71 -33.72 -10.02 -3.54
CA GLN A 71 -32.68 -10.08 -2.50
C GLN A 71 -31.27 -10.00 -3.09
N ILE A 72 -31.08 -10.34 -4.37
CA ILE A 72 -29.79 -10.18 -5.07
C ILE A 72 -29.31 -8.71 -5.05
N LEU A 73 -30.23 -7.75 -4.97
CA LEU A 73 -29.91 -6.31 -4.91
C LEU A 73 -29.27 -5.89 -3.59
N SER A 74 -29.48 -6.65 -2.52
CA SER A 74 -29.00 -6.35 -1.16
C SER A 74 -27.81 -7.22 -0.72
N LEU A 75 -27.31 -8.11 -1.57
CA LEU A 75 -26.19 -8.99 -1.21
C LEU A 75 -24.91 -8.18 -0.95
N ASP A 76 -24.23 -8.48 0.16
CA ASP A 76 -22.91 -7.92 0.44
C ASP A 76 -21.83 -8.69 -0.32
N ASN A 77 -21.34 -8.09 -1.41
CA ASN A 77 -20.27 -8.66 -2.24
C ASN A 77 -18.85 -8.22 -1.83
N SER A 78 -18.69 -7.52 -0.70
CA SER A 78 -17.39 -7.00 -0.26
C SER A 78 -16.35 -8.10 -0.01
N GLY A 79 -16.80 -9.26 0.47
CA GLY A 79 -15.98 -10.45 0.70
C GLY A 79 -15.83 -11.40 -0.49
N PHE A 80 -16.38 -11.06 -1.67
CA PHE A 80 -16.31 -11.96 -2.83
C PHE A 80 -14.93 -11.92 -3.48
N ASN A 81 -14.37 -13.11 -3.71
CA ASN A 81 -13.22 -13.27 -4.59
C ASN A 81 -13.58 -12.94 -6.05
N TYR A 82 -12.58 -12.87 -6.94
CA TYR A 82 -12.83 -12.42 -8.32
C TYR A 82 -13.83 -13.33 -9.05
N TYR A 83 -13.76 -14.65 -8.87
CA TYR A 83 -14.66 -15.59 -9.55
C TYR A 83 -16.11 -15.37 -9.12
N LEU A 84 -16.37 -15.41 -7.81
CA LEU A 84 -17.71 -15.21 -7.26
C LEU A 84 -18.23 -13.80 -7.58
N LYS A 85 -17.37 -12.79 -7.61
CA LYS A 85 -17.73 -11.42 -8.01
C LYS A 85 -18.15 -11.35 -9.48
N GLY A 86 -17.47 -12.09 -10.36
CA GLY A 86 -17.88 -12.25 -11.76
C GLY A 86 -19.25 -12.90 -11.88
N ILE A 87 -19.48 -14.01 -11.17
CA ILE A 87 -20.77 -14.70 -11.16
C ILE A 87 -21.88 -13.82 -10.56
N TYR A 88 -21.58 -13.05 -9.51
CA TYR A 88 -22.49 -12.06 -8.97
C TYR A 88 -22.92 -11.04 -10.02
N TYR A 89 -21.99 -10.48 -10.80
CA TYR A 89 -22.34 -9.59 -11.89
C TYR A 89 -23.19 -10.27 -12.95
N ALA A 90 -22.88 -11.52 -13.31
CA ALA A 90 -23.67 -12.29 -14.27
C ALA A 90 -25.12 -12.47 -13.80
N TYR A 91 -25.33 -12.93 -12.56
CA TYR A 91 -26.67 -13.18 -12.02
C TYR A 91 -27.43 -11.89 -11.72
N LEU A 92 -26.74 -10.83 -11.29
CA LEU A 92 -27.35 -9.52 -11.15
C LEU A 92 -27.80 -8.97 -12.52
N GLY A 93 -26.99 -9.19 -13.56
CA GLY A 93 -27.39 -8.87 -14.93
C GLY A 93 -28.61 -9.68 -15.37
N ASP A 94 -28.65 -10.97 -15.04
CA ASP A 94 -29.81 -11.82 -15.32
C ASP A 94 -31.07 -11.34 -14.60
N TYR A 95 -30.95 -10.90 -13.35
CA TYR A 95 -32.05 -10.26 -12.63
C TYR A 95 -32.59 -9.06 -13.41
N TYR A 96 -31.74 -8.10 -13.79
CA TYR A 96 -32.17 -6.92 -14.55
C TYR A 96 -32.78 -7.28 -15.92
N SER A 97 -32.22 -8.28 -16.60
CA SER A 97 -32.74 -8.79 -17.87
C SER A 97 -34.14 -9.41 -17.71
N ARG A 98 -34.36 -10.17 -16.62
CA ARG A 98 -35.64 -10.83 -16.31
C ARG A 98 -36.76 -9.84 -15.97
N VAL A 99 -36.42 -8.67 -15.41
CA VAL A 99 -37.39 -7.62 -15.01
C VAL A 99 -37.53 -6.47 -16.03
N SER A 100 -36.96 -6.58 -17.24
CA SER A 100 -36.95 -5.51 -18.26
C SER A 100 -37.70 -5.88 -19.55
N LYS A 101 -38.43 -4.95 -20.20
CA LYS A 101 -39.17 -5.14 -21.49
C LYS A 101 -38.26 -5.44 -22.68
N SER A 102 -37.14 -4.76 -22.72
CA SER A 102 -36.30 -4.59 -23.90
C SER A 102 -34.84 -4.77 -23.51
N PHE A 103 -33.93 -4.53 -24.47
CA PHE A 103 -32.50 -4.56 -24.22
C PHE A 103 -32.19 -3.66 -23.02
N ASN A 104 -31.68 -4.25 -21.94
CA ASN A 104 -31.35 -3.53 -20.74
C ASN A 104 -29.84 -3.21 -20.73
N GLU A 105 -29.51 -1.92 -20.85
CA GLU A 105 -28.10 -1.49 -20.88
C GLU A 105 -27.36 -1.93 -19.61
N LYS A 106 -28.02 -1.90 -18.45
CA LYS A 106 -27.42 -2.32 -17.18
C LYS A 106 -27.07 -3.81 -17.16
N SER A 107 -27.98 -4.68 -17.62
CA SER A 107 -27.68 -6.11 -17.73
C SER A 107 -26.50 -6.34 -18.66
N TYR A 108 -26.47 -5.65 -19.80
CA TYR A 108 -25.36 -5.72 -20.75
C TYR A 108 -24.03 -5.30 -20.13
N GLN A 109 -24.00 -4.17 -19.42
CA GLN A 109 -22.80 -3.70 -18.72
C GLN A 109 -22.34 -4.67 -17.63
N LEU A 110 -23.25 -5.34 -16.93
CA LEU A 110 -22.92 -6.35 -15.93
C LEU A 110 -22.35 -7.64 -16.58
N TYR A 111 -22.91 -8.06 -17.71
CA TYR A 111 -22.36 -9.17 -18.49
C TYR A 111 -20.98 -8.82 -19.06
N LEU A 112 -20.78 -7.58 -19.52
CA LEU A 112 -19.49 -7.08 -19.98
C LEU A 112 -18.46 -7.06 -18.84
N LYS A 113 -18.85 -6.62 -17.63
CA LYS A 113 -17.99 -6.69 -16.43
C LYS A 113 -17.58 -8.13 -16.11
N THR A 114 -18.51 -9.07 -16.22
CA THR A 114 -18.22 -10.51 -16.04
C THR A 114 -17.16 -10.97 -17.04
N TYR A 115 -17.36 -10.67 -18.32
CA TYR A 115 -16.41 -11.00 -19.39
C TYR A 115 -15.04 -10.35 -19.17
N GLN A 116 -14.99 -9.05 -18.88
CA GLN A 116 -13.75 -8.30 -18.65
C GLN A 116 -12.97 -8.85 -17.45
N LEU A 117 -13.66 -9.22 -16.37
CA LEU A 117 -13.03 -9.85 -15.21
C LEU A 117 -12.43 -11.22 -15.58
N GLY A 118 -13.13 -12.00 -16.40
CA GLY A 118 -12.60 -13.24 -16.97
C GLY A 118 -11.38 -13.03 -17.86
N VAL A 119 -11.35 -11.98 -18.68
CA VAL A 119 -10.17 -11.63 -19.50
C VAL A 119 -9.00 -11.23 -18.60
N GLN A 120 -9.23 -10.33 -17.63
CA GLN A 120 -8.20 -9.84 -16.71
C GLN A 120 -7.52 -10.98 -15.94
N HIS A 121 -8.28 -11.99 -15.53
CA HIS A 121 -7.78 -13.11 -14.74
C HIS A 121 -7.48 -14.37 -15.57
N HIS A 122 -7.57 -14.30 -16.90
CA HIS A 122 -7.43 -15.45 -17.80
C HIS A 122 -8.38 -16.63 -17.47
N ASP A 123 -9.55 -16.33 -16.92
CA ASP A 123 -10.58 -17.30 -16.56
C ASP A 123 -11.56 -17.49 -17.72
N ILE A 124 -11.46 -18.64 -18.40
CA ILE A 124 -12.32 -18.98 -19.54
C ILE A 124 -13.78 -19.15 -19.12
N SER A 125 -14.06 -19.67 -17.93
CA SER A 125 -15.44 -19.87 -17.45
C SER A 125 -16.17 -18.55 -17.29
N LEU A 126 -15.53 -17.53 -16.71
CA LEU A 126 -16.12 -16.19 -16.60
C LEU A 126 -16.28 -15.52 -17.97
N GLN A 127 -15.31 -15.69 -18.87
CA GLN A 127 -15.44 -15.16 -20.23
C GLN A 127 -16.65 -15.77 -20.95
N GLN A 128 -16.84 -17.08 -20.82
CA GLN A 128 -17.99 -17.80 -21.37
C GLN A 128 -19.31 -17.33 -20.75
N GLU A 129 -19.38 -17.22 -19.41
CA GLU A 129 -20.59 -16.77 -18.71
C GLU A 129 -21.02 -15.36 -19.13
N GLY A 130 -20.05 -14.44 -19.30
CA GLY A 130 -20.31 -13.09 -19.78
C GLY A 130 -20.79 -13.08 -21.24
N ILE A 131 -20.03 -13.69 -22.15
CA ILE A 131 -20.37 -13.68 -23.58
C ILE A 131 -21.71 -14.39 -23.86
N ARG A 132 -21.97 -15.53 -23.23
CA ARG A 132 -23.22 -16.29 -23.43
C ARG A 132 -24.45 -15.46 -23.13
N ARG A 133 -24.40 -14.62 -22.09
CA ARG A 133 -25.50 -13.72 -21.69
C ARG A 133 -25.62 -12.50 -22.60
N ILE A 134 -24.50 -11.93 -23.05
CA ILE A 134 -24.49 -10.89 -24.08
C ILE A 134 -25.18 -11.40 -25.36
N LEU A 135 -24.79 -12.59 -25.83
CA LEU A 135 -25.38 -13.21 -27.02
C LEU A 135 -26.88 -13.49 -26.83
N HIS A 136 -27.27 -14.03 -25.67
CA HIS A 136 -28.67 -14.26 -25.36
C HIS A 136 -29.49 -12.97 -25.40
N GLN A 137 -28.98 -11.90 -24.79
CA GLN A 137 -29.65 -10.61 -24.72
C GLN A 137 -29.88 -10.00 -26.11
N PHE A 138 -28.88 -10.06 -27.00
CA PHE A 138 -29.03 -9.61 -28.39
C PHE A 138 -29.97 -10.50 -29.22
N GLN A 139 -30.06 -11.80 -28.91
CA GLN A 139 -30.96 -12.71 -29.60
C GLN A 139 -32.45 -12.43 -29.27
N VAL A 140 -32.75 -12.07 -28.02
CA VAL A 140 -34.14 -11.93 -27.53
C VAL A 140 -34.66 -10.50 -27.50
N ASN A 141 -33.81 -9.50 -27.77
CA ASN A 141 -34.17 -8.08 -27.84
C ASN A 141 -33.73 -7.47 -29.19
N GLU A 142 -33.71 -6.14 -29.31
CA GLU A 142 -33.17 -5.48 -30.50
C GLU A 142 -31.71 -5.88 -30.73
N MET A 143 -31.44 -6.44 -31.92
CA MET A 143 -30.16 -7.07 -32.22
C MET A 143 -29.16 -6.07 -32.79
N ASN A 144 -28.08 -5.81 -32.05
CA ASN A 144 -26.87 -5.23 -32.62
C ASN A 144 -26.06 -6.36 -33.30
N PHE A 145 -26.30 -6.57 -34.60
CA PHE A 145 -25.71 -7.70 -35.33
C PHE A 145 -24.18 -7.65 -35.38
N ILE A 146 -23.57 -6.45 -35.45
CA ILE A 146 -22.10 -6.30 -35.48
C ILE A 146 -21.50 -6.84 -34.18
N GLN A 147 -22.02 -6.38 -33.03
CA GLN A 147 -21.57 -6.86 -31.72
C GLN A 147 -21.91 -8.33 -31.51
N PHE A 148 -23.10 -8.78 -31.91
CA PHE A 148 -23.47 -10.19 -31.84
C PHE A 148 -22.49 -11.07 -32.63
N SER A 149 -22.13 -10.65 -33.85
CA SER A 149 -21.18 -11.35 -34.71
C SER A 149 -19.81 -11.45 -34.05
N GLU A 150 -19.29 -10.34 -33.51
CA GLU A 150 -17.99 -10.29 -32.82
C GLU A 150 -17.97 -11.22 -31.61
N TYR A 151 -18.97 -11.13 -30.73
CA TYR A 151 -19.05 -11.97 -29.55
C TYR A 151 -19.30 -13.44 -29.88
N SER A 152 -20.04 -13.74 -30.95
CA SER A 152 -20.28 -15.11 -31.39
C SER A 152 -18.97 -15.76 -31.86
N ASP A 153 -18.12 -15.02 -32.58
CA ASP A 153 -16.82 -15.53 -33.03
C ASP A 153 -15.86 -15.73 -31.85
N LYS A 154 -15.83 -14.79 -30.89
CA LYS A 154 -15.06 -14.95 -29.64
C LYS A 154 -15.52 -16.17 -28.84
N TYR A 155 -16.83 -16.38 -28.70
CA TYR A 155 -17.36 -17.50 -27.94
C TYR A 155 -16.99 -18.85 -28.56
N LEU A 156 -16.98 -18.93 -29.89
CA LEU A 156 -16.55 -20.10 -30.66
C LEU A 156 -15.08 -20.47 -30.40
N GLN A 157 -14.21 -19.49 -30.15
CA GLN A 157 -12.80 -19.71 -29.82
C GLN A 157 -12.57 -20.17 -28.37
N LEU A 158 -13.56 -19.99 -27.49
CA LEU A 158 -13.49 -20.33 -26.07
C LEU A 158 -14.11 -21.69 -25.76
N GLU A 159 -14.49 -22.49 -26.76
CA GLU A 159 -15.07 -23.82 -26.55
C GLU A 159 -14.10 -24.77 -25.82
N ASN A 160 -14.48 -25.22 -24.62
CA ASN A 160 -13.66 -26.11 -23.80
C ASN A 160 -14.42 -27.31 -23.20
N ASP A 161 -15.76 -27.29 -23.26
CA ASP A 161 -16.61 -28.37 -22.78
C ASP A 161 -17.85 -28.54 -23.66
N PHE A 162 -18.56 -29.64 -23.42
CA PHE A 162 -19.71 -30.05 -24.20
C PHE A 162 -20.86 -29.03 -24.23
N ILE A 163 -21.18 -28.38 -23.11
CA ILE A 163 -22.29 -27.41 -23.02
C ILE A 163 -21.89 -26.10 -23.69
N ASN A 164 -20.67 -25.63 -23.46
CA ASN A 164 -20.16 -24.42 -24.09
C ASN A 164 -20.02 -24.61 -25.60
N SER A 165 -19.55 -25.77 -26.07
CA SER A 165 -19.56 -26.14 -27.50
C SER A 165 -20.96 -26.17 -28.10
N PHE A 166 -21.97 -26.66 -27.38
CA PHE A 166 -23.35 -26.57 -27.84
C PHE A 166 -23.76 -25.11 -28.08
N TRP A 167 -23.58 -24.25 -27.07
CA TRP A 167 -24.03 -22.86 -27.14
C TRP A 167 -23.25 -22.04 -28.16
N ALA A 168 -21.95 -22.27 -28.30
CA ALA A 168 -21.13 -21.59 -29.28
C ALA A 168 -21.56 -21.93 -30.71
N LYS A 169 -21.82 -23.20 -31.00
CA LYS A 169 -22.40 -23.65 -32.28
C LYS A 169 -23.83 -23.16 -32.47
N TYR A 170 -24.61 -23.05 -31.39
CA TYR A 170 -25.98 -22.54 -31.43
C TYR A 170 -26.00 -21.07 -31.87
N TYR A 171 -25.19 -20.23 -31.23
CA TYR A 171 -25.09 -18.81 -31.60
C TYR A 171 -24.43 -18.60 -32.96
N SER A 172 -23.45 -19.43 -33.34
CA SER A 172 -22.88 -19.42 -34.69
C SER A 172 -23.92 -19.77 -35.76
N ALA A 173 -24.76 -20.77 -35.52
CA ALA A 173 -25.86 -21.12 -36.41
C ALA A 173 -26.90 -19.98 -36.49
N PHE A 174 -27.22 -19.34 -35.36
CA PHE A 174 -28.11 -18.19 -35.32
C PHE A 174 -27.52 -16.96 -36.04
N LYS A 175 -26.22 -16.67 -35.86
CA LYS A 175 -25.48 -15.63 -36.60
C LYS A 175 -25.66 -15.83 -38.10
N ARG A 176 -25.37 -17.04 -38.60
CA ARG A 176 -25.51 -17.37 -40.01
C ARG A 176 -26.94 -17.25 -40.50
N TYR A 177 -27.91 -17.67 -39.69
CA TYR A 177 -29.32 -17.48 -39.99
C TYR A 177 -29.63 -15.99 -40.21
N TYR A 178 -29.34 -15.15 -39.21
CA TYR A 178 -29.65 -13.73 -39.24
C TYR A 178 -28.91 -13.00 -40.37
N GLU A 179 -27.65 -13.35 -40.57
CA GLU A 179 -26.80 -12.79 -41.63
C GLU A 179 -27.40 -13.03 -43.00
N GLU A 180 -27.90 -14.24 -43.27
CA GLU A 180 -28.43 -14.58 -44.58
C GLU A 180 -29.88 -14.09 -44.75
N THR A 181 -30.74 -14.10 -43.72
CA THR A 181 -32.16 -13.75 -43.87
C THR A 181 -32.49 -12.28 -43.62
N GLU A 182 -31.94 -11.69 -42.57
CA GLU A 182 -32.29 -10.33 -42.15
C GLU A 182 -31.29 -9.31 -42.71
N PHE A 183 -30.00 -9.64 -42.68
CA PHE A 183 -28.94 -8.72 -43.08
C PHE A 183 -28.70 -8.73 -44.60
N LYS A 184 -28.41 -9.89 -45.19
CA LYS A 184 -28.17 -10.06 -46.64
C LYS A 184 -29.45 -10.33 -47.44
N ARG A 185 -30.54 -10.70 -46.79
CA ARG A 185 -31.85 -11.02 -47.40
C ARG A 185 -31.79 -12.11 -48.49
N LYS A 186 -30.85 -13.05 -48.39
CA LYS A 186 -30.77 -14.24 -49.24
C LYS A 186 -31.82 -15.27 -48.85
N ARG A 187 -32.44 -15.88 -49.87
CA ARG A 187 -33.38 -16.99 -49.71
C ARG A 187 -32.72 -18.32 -50.10
N GLY A 188 -33.11 -19.40 -49.42
CA GLY A 188 -32.73 -20.77 -49.79
C GLY A 188 -31.31 -21.21 -49.42
N PHE A 189 -30.65 -20.56 -48.47
CA PHE A 189 -29.35 -21.00 -47.96
C PHE A 189 -29.49 -22.19 -47.00
N THR A 190 -28.46 -23.04 -46.91
CA THR A 190 -28.40 -24.17 -45.97
C THR A 190 -27.42 -23.93 -44.83
N ILE A 191 -27.83 -24.26 -43.61
CA ILE A 191 -26.97 -24.26 -42.43
C ILE A 191 -26.54 -25.69 -42.13
N LYS A 192 -25.29 -26.03 -42.46
CA LYS A 192 -24.70 -27.38 -42.25
C LYS A 192 -24.45 -27.72 -40.76
N SER A 193 -24.52 -26.74 -39.85
CA SER A 193 -24.13 -26.94 -38.45
C SER A 193 -25.22 -27.53 -37.54
N TYR A 194 -26.46 -27.68 -38.02
CA TYR A 194 -27.57 -28.14 -37.18
C TYR A 194 -27.46 -29.60 -36.72
N ASP A 195 -26.96 -30.51 -37.57
CA ASP A 195 -26.80 -31.91 -37.18
C ASP A 195 -25.80 -32.07 -36.04
N SER A 196 -24.74 -31.24 -36.03
CA SER A 196 -23.78 -31.22 -34.93
C SER A 196 -24.44 -30.80 -33.61
N LEU A 197 -25.39 -29.86 -33.62
CA LEU A 197 -26.13 -29.46 -32.42
C LEU A 197 -26.96 -30.60 -31.84
N LEU A 198 -27.46 -31.52 -32.65
CA LEU A 198 -28.19 -32.70 -32.15
C LEU A 198 -27.26 -33.70 -31.47
N VAL A 199 -26.01 -33.82 -31.94
CA VAL A 199 -24.97 -34.63 -31.27
C VAL A 199 -24.65 -34.05 -29.88
N TYR A 200 -24.46 -32.73 -29.80
CA TYR A 200 -24.25 -32.03 -28.53
C TYR A 200 -25.53 -31.91 -27.68
N GLY A 201 -26.72 -32.03 -28.29
CA GLY A 201 -27.98 -32.01 -27.56
C GLY A 201 -28.33 -33.36 -26.92
N LYS A 202 -27.77 -34.48 -27.42
CA LYS A 202 -28.21 -35.84 -27.08
C LYS A 202 -28.22 -36.15 -25.58
N GLN A 203 -27.34 -35.51 -24.81
CA GLN A 203 -27.19 -35.78 -23.37
C GLN A 203 -28.20 -35.02 -22.49
N LYS A 204 -28.85 -33.96 -22.99
CA LYS A 204 -29.71 -33.08 -22.19
C LYS A 204 -31.00 -32.72 -22.95
N PRO A 205 -32.19 -33.12 -22.47
CA PRO A 205 -33.45 -32.89 -23.17
C PRO A 205 -33.69 -31.42 -23.56
N PHE A 206 -33.38 -30.48 -22.66
CA PHE A 206 -33.52 -29.04 -22.94
C PHE A 206 -32.67 -28.58 -24.15
N LEU A 207 -31.39 -28.96 -24.20
CA LEU A 207 -30.50 -28.57 -25.30
C LEU A 207 -30.93 -29.20 -26.62
N LYS A 208 -31.34 -30.47 -26.59
CA LYS A 208 -31.89 -31.14 -27.76
C LYS A 208 -33.16 -30.46 -28.27
N GLY A 209 -34.05 -30.05 -27.36
CA GLY A 209 -35.23 -29.25 -27.67
C GLY A 209 -34.88 -27.92 -28.34
N ARG A 210 -33.85 -27.21 -27.82
CA ARG A 210 -33.35 -25.96 -28.40
C ARG A 210 -32.79 -26.12 -29.81
N ALA A 211 -32.06 -27.20 -30.06
CA ALA A 211 -31.55 -27.52 -31.39
C ALA A 211 -32.70 -27.73 -32.39
N TYR A 212 -33.66 -28.60 -32.05
CA TYR A 212 -34.83 -28.83 -32.89
C TYR A 212 -35.67 -27.55 -33.10
N GLN A 213 -35.83 -26.73 -32.07
CA GLN A 213 -36.55 -25.46 -32.20
C GLN A 213 -35.86 -24.52 -33.19
N LEU A 214 -34.53 -24.37 -33.09
CA LEU A 214 -33.78 -23.52 -34.02
C LEU A 214 -33.84 -24.06 -35.46
N MET A 215 -33.74 -25.38 -35.65
CA MET A 215 -33.92 -26.03 -36.96
C MET A 215 -35.32 -25.77 -37.53
N GLY A 216 -36.35 -25.88 -36.69
CA GLY A 216 -37.73 -25.65 -37.12
C GLY A 216 -37.99 -24.19 -37.52
N ILE A 217 -37.38 -23.21 -36.85
CA ILE A 217 -37.39 -21.79 -37.24
C ILE A 217 -36.74 -21.63 -38.61
N TYR A 218 -35.54 -22.19 -38.79
CA TYR A 218 -34.83 -22.14 -40.06
C TYR A 218 -35.66 -22.73 -41.22
N TYR A 219 -36.22 -23.94 -41.05
CA TYR A 219 -37.05 -24.58 -42.08
C TYR A 219 -38.32 -23.78 -42.39
N ASN A 220 -38.89 -23.08 -41.40
CA ASN A 220 -40.02 -22.19 -41.62
C ASN A 220 -39.65 -21.04 -42.57
N VAL A 221 -38.50 -20.39 -42.34
CA VAL A 221 -38.04 -19.25 -43.16
C VAL A 221 -37.73 -19.64 -44.59
N ILE A 222 -37.12 -20.81 -44.81
CA ILE A 222 -36.92 -21.33 -46.18
C ILE A 222 -38.18 -22.00 -46.77
N ARG A 223 -39.34 -21.84 -46.13
CA ARG A 223 -40.66 -22.33 -46.56
C ARG A 223 -40.78 -23.84 -46.67
N ASN A 224 -39.91 -24.59 -45.98
CA ASN A 224 -40.06 -26.04 -45.82
C ASN A 224 -40.92 -26.34 -44.58
N TYR A 225 -42.23 -26.12 -44.72
CA TYR A 225 -43.16 -26.24 -43.59
C TYR A 225 -43.27 -27.67 -43.04
N SER A 226 -43.06 -28.69 -43.87
CA SER A 226 -43.08 -30.11 -43.45
C SER A 226 -41.96 -30.40 -42.45
N GLU A 227 -40.71 -30.05 -42.79
CA GLU A 227 -39.57 -30.26 -41.90
C GLU A 227 -39.63 -29.33 -40.69
N SER A 228 -40.12 -28.10 -40.85
CA SER A 228 -40.37 -27.18 -39.74
C SER A 228 -41.31 -27.81 -38.70
N LYS A 229 -42.44 -28.38 -39.14
CA LYS A 229 -43.42 -29.04 -38.27
C LYS A 229 -42.84 -30.26 -37.55
N LYS A 230 -42.07 -31.10 -38.25
CA LYS A 230 -41.36 -32.24 -37.65
C LYS A 230 -40.38 -31.79 -36.57
N CYS A 231 -39.57 -30.78 -36.85
CA CYS A 231 -38.62 -30.21 -35.89
C CYS A 231 -39.34 -29.64 -34.67
N MET A 232 -40.43 -28.88 -34.85
CA MET A 232 -41.22 -28.34 -33.74
C MET A 232 -41.84 -29.44 -32.88
N ALA A 233 -42.36 -30.52 -33.49
CA ALA A 233 -42.89 -31.67 -32.76
C ALA A 233 -41.80 -32.38 -31.92
N ASN A 234 -40.61 -32.56 -32.49
CA ASN A 234 -39.46 -33.13 -31.78
C ASN A 234 -39.01 -32.21 -30.62
N ALA A 235 -38.98 -30.89 -30.84
CA ALA A 235 -38.66 -29.92 -29.78
C ALA A 235 -39.63 -30.04 -28.60
N LYS A 236 -40.95 -30.09 -28.87
CA LYS A 236 -41.97 -30.31 -27.82
C LYS A 236 -41.76 -31.63 -27.07
N SER A 237 -41.49 -32.71 -27.80
CA SER A 237 -41.24 -34.03 -27.20
C SER A 237 -40.05 -33.99 -26.25
N GLU A 238 -38.96 -33.32 -26.61
CA GLU A 238 -37.78 -33.19 -25.74
C GLU A 238 -38.04 -32.28 -24.53
N TYR A 239 -38.73 -31.14 -24.71
CA TYR A 239 -39.05 -30.26 -23.58
C TYR A 239 -39.97 -30.92 -22.55
N LYS A 240 -40.91 -31.78 -22.97
CA LYS A 240 -41.77 -32.55 -22.05
C LYS A 240 -41.01 -33.49 -21.12
N LYS A 241 -39.78 -33.87 -21.46
CA LYS A 241 -38.95 -34.78 -20.63
C LYS A 241 -38.26 -34.06 -19.47
N SER A 242 -38.24 -32.73 -19.43
CA SER A 242 -37.61 -31.94 -18.36
C SER A 242 -38.66 -31.07 -17.67
N PRO A 243 -38.84 -31.21 -16.34
CA PRO A 243 -39.82 -30.42 -15.59
C PRO A 243 -39.35 -28.98 -15.30
N ASP A 244 -38.12 -28.63 -15.68
CA ASP A 244 -37.50 -27.34 -15.36
C ASP A 244 -38.23 -26.18 -16.03
N PHE A 245 -38.25 -25.02 -15.36
CA PHE A 245 -39.01 -23.84 -15.79
C PHE A 245 -38.73 -23.46 -17.24
N TYR A 246 -37.48 -23.45 -17.68
CA TYR A 246 -37.13 -23.08 -19.06
C TYR A 246 -37.59 -24.07 -20.12
N SER A 247 -37.59 -25.38 -19.81
CA SER A 247 -38.14 -26.40 -20.71
C SER A 247 -39.64 -26.22 -20.87
N GLN A 248 -40.34 -26.02 -19.76
CA GLN A 248 -41.80 -25.82 -19.76
C GLN A 248 -42.19 -24.48 -20.40
N LEU A 249 -41.44 -23.40 -20.14
CA LEU A 249 -41.63 -22.12 -20.81
C LEU A 249 -41.41 -22.24 -22.32
N ALA A 250 -40.37 -22.96 -22.76
CA ALA A 250 -40.13 -23.17 -24.19
C ALA A 250 -41.23 -24.02 -24.84
N LEU A 251 -41.73 -25.05 -24.15
CA LEU A 251 -42.88 -25.85 -24.58
C LEU A 251 -44.11 -24.96 -24.77
N HIS A 252 -44.49 -24.19 -23.75
CA HIS A 252 -45.65 -23.30 -23.83
C HIS A 252 -45.51 -22.22 -24.91
N ARG A 253 -44.29 -21.73 -25.17
CA ARG A 253 -44.04 -20.79 -26.29
C ARG A 253 -44.23 -21.44 -27.65
N ILE A 254 -43.81 -22.70 -27.83
CA ILE A 254 -44.07 -23.42 -29.08
C ILE A 254 -45.58 -23.63 -29.24
N GLU A 255 -46.28 -24.09 -28.20
CA GLU A 255 -47.73 -24.28 -28.22
C GLU A 255 -48.48 -22.96 -28.51
N PHE A 256 -48.05 -21.85 -27.91
CA PHE A 256 -48.58 -20.52 -28.21
C PHE A 256 -48.39 -20.16 -29.70
N ASN A 257 -47.20 -20.42 -30.25
CA ASN A 257 -46.91 -20.13 -31.65
C ASN A 257 -47.76 -20.96 -32.64
N GLU A 258 -48.24 -22.15 -32.24
CA GLU A 258 -49.19 -22.92 -33.06
C GLU A 258 -50.53 -22.18 -33.24
N GLY A 259 -50.90 -21.30 -32.32
CA GLY A 259 -52.09 -20.45 -32.47
C GLY A 259 -52.01 -19.52 -33.68
N PHE A 260 -50.82 -18.99 -34.00
CA PHE A 260 -50.65 -18.15 -35.20
C PHE A 260 -50.80 -18.94 -36.50
N TYR A 261 -50.39 -20.21 -36.52
CA TYR A 261 -50.63 -21.07 -37.68
C TYR A 261 -52.12 -21.17 -38.01
N TYR A 262 -52.97 -21.42 -37.01
CA TYR A 262 -54.43 -21.44 -37.20
C TYR A 262 -55.02 -20.07 -37.55
N LEU A 263 -54.43 -19.00 -37.01
CA LEU A 263 -54.84 -17.64 -37.35
C LEU A 263 -54.54 -17.32 -38.83
N ASP A 264 -53.45 -17.84 -39.37
CA ASP A 264 -53.03 -17.67 -40.76
C ASP A 264 -53.83 -18.56 -41.72
N THR A 265 -54.22 -19.78 -41.31
CA THR A 265 -55.06 -20.70 -42.09
C THR A 265 -56.56 -20.39 -42.04
N GLN A 266 -56.94 -19.23 -41.49
CA GLN A 266 -58.33 -18.77 -41.35
C GLN A 266 -59.21 -19.66 -40.43
N GLU A 267 -58.62 -20.25 -39.39
CA GLU A 267 -59.32 -21.01 -38.34
C GLU A 267 -59.22 -20.28 -36.98
N PRO A 268 -59.79 -19.07 -36.84
CA PRO A 268 -59.54 -18.21 -35.69
C PRO A 268 -60.10 -18.77 -34.36
N GLU A 269 -61.11 -19.63 -34.38
CA GLU A 269 -61.66 -20.27 -33.17
C GLU A 269 -60.65 -21.24 -32.52
N LYS A 270 -59.91 -22.00 -33.35
CA LYS A 270 -58.83 -22.87 -32.87
C LYS A 270 -57.67 -22.05 -32.30
N ALA A 271 -57.33 -20.95 -32.99
CA ALA A 271 -56.33 -20.00 -32.48
C ALA A 271 -56.75 -19.41 -31.13
N ALA A 272 -58.02 -19.01 -30.98
CA ALA A 272 -58.57 -18.48 -29.73
C ALA A 272 -58.43 -19.48 -28.58
N ALA A 273 -58.77 -20.75 -28.81
CA ALA A 273 -58.64 -21.80 -27.79
C ALA A 273 -57.18 -21.98 -27.33
N ILE A 274 -56.21 -21.92 -28.24
CA ILE A 274 -54.78 -22.01 -27.92
C ILE A 274 -54.35 -20.79 -27.10
N PHE A 275 -54.63 -19.58 -27.58
CA PHE A 275 -54.20 -18.36 -26.90
C PHE A 275 -54.86 -18.18 -25.53
N LYS A 276 -56.13 -18.59 -25.36
CA LYS A 276 -56.81 -18.64 -24.05
C LYS A 276 -56.17 -19.65 -23.10
N ARG A 277 -55.73 -20.81 -23.59
CA ARG A 277 -54.98 -21.77 -22.77
C ARG A 277 -53.63 -21.18 -22.33
N SER A 278 -52.93 -20.48 -23.23
CA SER A 278 -51.69 -19.77 -22.90
C SER A 278 -51.93 -18.67 -21.86
N GLU A 279 -53.00 -17.88 -22.00
CA GLU A 279 -53.39 -16.87 -21.01
C GLU A 279 -53.56 -17.45 -19.59
N GLN A 280 -54.12 -18.65 -19.48
CA GLN A 280 -54.33 -19.35 -18.20
C GLN A 280 -53.05 -20.01 -17.64
N SER A 281 -51.98 -20.08 -18.42
CA SER A 281 -50.73 -20.74 -18.03
C SER A 281 -49.99 -19.97 -16.95
N SER A 282 -49.59 -20.67 -15.87
CA SER A 282 -48.75 -20.12 -14.81
C SER A 282 -47.40 -19.61 -15.32
N TYR A 283 -46.92 -20.12 -16.46
CA TYR A 283 -45.64 -19.76 -17.06
C TYR A 283 -45.66 -18.40 -17.78
N PHE A 284 -46.84 -17.95 -18.23
CA PHE A 284 -47.01 -16.63 -18.84
C PHE A 284 -47.58 -15.61 -17.89
N LYS A 285 -48.36 -16.04 -16.88
CA LYS A 285 -49.12 -15.16 -15.98
C LYS A 285 -48.29 -14.03 -15.35
N LYS A 286 -47.04 -14.31 -14.97
CA LYS A 286 -46.15 -13.33 -14.31
C LYS A 286 -45.27 -12.54 -15.28
N ASP A 287 -45.14 -12.96 -16.53
CA ASP A 287 -44.31 -12.29 -17.52
C ASP A 287 -45.11 -11.24 -18.27
N ILE A 288 -44.80 -9.96 -18.04
CA ILE A 288 -45.49 -8.84 -18.67
C ILE A 288 -45.34 -8.92 -20.20
N LYS A 289 -44.19 -9.37 -20.74
CA LYS A 289 -43.98 -9.50 -22.19
C LYS A 289 -44.90 -10.55 -22.81
N SER A 290 -44.95 -11.74 -22.21
CA SER A 290 -45.85 -12.80 -22.65
C SER A 290 -47.31 -12.35 -22.57
N ASN A 291 -47.70 -11.60 -21.54
CA ASN A 291 -49.05 -11.04 -21.44
C ASN A 291 -49.37 -10.02 -22.54
N ILE A 292 -48.42 -9.18 -22.95
CA ILE A 292 -48.57 -8.27 -24.09
C ILE A 292 -48.79 -9.07 -25.39
N LEU A 293 -47.94 -10.08 -25.65
CA LEU A 293 -48.03 -10.94 -26.84
C LEU A 293 -49.35 -11.71 -26.90
N ILE A 294 -49.78 -12.31 -25.78
CA ILE A 294 -51.04 -13.05 -25.68
C ILE A 294 -52.23 -12.12 -25.89
N SER A 295 -52.21 -10.92 -25.28
CA SER A 295 -53.28 -9.93 -25.45
C SER A 295 -53.37 -9.45 -26.90
N ASP A 296 -52.23 -9.18 -27.54
CA ASP A 296 -52.18 -8.82 -28.96
C ASP A 296 -52.70 -9.94 -29.87
N ALA A 297 -52.31 -11.19 -29.60
CA ALA A 297 -52.78 -12.36 -30.34
C ALA A 297 -54.29 -12.53 -30.22
N LEU A 298 -54.84 -12.46 -28.99
CA LEU A 298 -56.27 -12.57 -28.74
C LEU A 298 -57.07 -11.40 -29.33
N TYR A 299 -56.53 -10.18 -29.26
CA TYR A 299 -57.11 -9.02 -29.95
C TYR A 299 -57.24 -9.30 -31.46
N LYS A 300 -56.16 -9.71 -32.12
CA LYS A 300 -56.16 -10.03 -33.56
C LYS A 300 -57.13 -11.17 -33.88
N THR A 301 -57.17 -12.20 -33.06
CA THR A 301 -58.08 -13.34 -33.23
C THR A 301 -59.54 -12.93 -33.11
N TYR A 302 -59.93 -12.23 -32.05
CA TYR A 302 -61.33 -11.80 -31.88
C TYR A 302 -61.76 -10.74 -32.90
N SER A 303 -60.81 -9.94 -33.40
CA SER A 303 -61.06 -9.03 -34.52
C SER A 303 -61.41 -9.80 -35.80
N LYS A 304 -60.70 -10.91 -36.10
CA LYS A 304 -61.04 -11.80 -37.23
C LYS A 304 -62.38 -12.52 -37.03
N ILE A 305 -62.71 -12.93 -35.80
CA ILE A 305 -64.00 -13.53 -35.43
C ILE A 305 -65.15 -12.49 -35.49
N LYS A 306 -64.83 -11.19 -35.58
CA LYS A 306 -65.77 -10.07 -35.48
C LYS A 306 -66.49 -9.98 -34.13
N ASN A 307 -65.83 -10.42 -33.05
CA ASN A 307 -66.29 -10.23 -31.68
C ASN A 307 -65.64 -8.95 -31.11
N SER A 308 -66.29 -7.81 -31.33
CA SER A 308 -65.75 -6.49 -30.99
C SER A 308 -65.51 -6.30 -29.48
N ASP A 309 -66.39 -6.83 -28.63
CA ASP A 309 -66.25 -6.68 -27.17
C ASP A 309 -64.99 -7.38 -26.65
N SER A 310 -64.77 -8.62 -27.10
CA SER A 310 -63.56 -9.37 -26.72
C SER A 310 -62.31 -8.74 -27.32
N ALA A 311 -62.37 -8.27 -28.58
CA ALA A 311 -61.25 -7.57 -29.20
C ALA A 311 -60.88 -6.30 -28.40
N LEU A 312 -61.85 -5.46 -28.05
CA LEU A 312 -61.64 -4.23 -27.27
C LEU A 312 -61.07 -4.55 -25.89
N TYR A 313 -61.59 -5.56 -25.20
CA TYR A 313 -61.05 -6.02 -23.92
C TYR A 313 -59.55 -6.34 -24.02
N TYR A 314 -59.16 -7.13 -25.01
CA TYR A 314 -57.77 -7.53 -25.19
C TYR A 314 -56.86 -6.41 -25.67
N PHE A 315 -57.38 -5.48 -26.47
CA PHE A 315 -56.69 -4.25 -26.82
C PHE A 315 -56.37 -3.42 -25.57
N ASN A 316 -57.37 -3.14 -24.74
CA ASN A 316 -57.20 -2.37 -23.50
C ASN A 316 -56.23 -3.06 -22.53
N ARG A 317 -56.33 -4.39 -22.41
CA ARG A 317 -55.41 -5.18 -21.59
C ARG A 317 -53.97 -5.10 -22.09
N ARG A 318 -53.75 -5.17 -23.42
CA ARG A 318 -52.42 -4.99 -24.03
C ARG A 318 -51.86 -3.62 -23.64
N THR A 319 -52.64 -2.55 -23.83
CA THR A 319 -52.24 -1.18 -23.48
C THR A 319 -51.91 -1.03 -21.99
N ALA A 320 -52.73 -1.60 -21.10
CA ALA A 320 -52.47 -1.54 -19.66
C ALA A 320 -51.15 -2.23 -19.25
N PHE A 321 -50.80 -3.34 -19.90
CA PHE A 321 -49.50 -3.97 -19.69
C PHE A 321 -48.35 -3.17 -20.31
N GLU A 322 -48.54 -2.57 -21.48
CA GLU A 322 -47.55 -1.67 -22.07
C GLU A 322 -47.24 -0.46 -21.18
N ASP A 323 -48.27 0.14 -20.57
CA ASP A 323 -48.14 1.24 -19.63
C ASP A 323 -47.48 0.82 -18.31
N THR A 324 -47.88 -0.34 -17.77
CA THR A 324 -47.26 -0.90 -16.56
C THR A 324 -45.78 -1.15 -16.78
N LEU A 325 -45.43 -1.72 -17.93
CA LEU A 325 -44.06 -1.99 -18.28
C LEU A 325 -43.23 -0.72 -18.45
N LYS A 326 -43.79 0.31 -19.09
CA LYS A 326 -43.16 1.64 -19.20
C LYS A 326 -42.92 2.27 -17.83
N ARG A 327 -43.85 2.09 -16.87
CA ARG A 327 -43.67 2.56 -15.48
C ARG A 327 -42.52 1.83 -14.78
N GLU A 328 -42.39 0.51 -14.94
CA GLU A 328 -41.28 -0.26 -14.37
C GLU A 328 -39.92 0.17 -14.96
N GLU A 329 -39.85 0.39 -16.28
CA GLU A 329 -38.66 0.93 -16.93
C GLU A 329 -38.25 2.30 -16.36
N ASN A 330 -39.22 3.20 -16.21
CA ASN A 330 -38.97 4.53 -15.63
C ASN A 330 -38.53 4.43 -14.15
N ALA A 331 -39.13 3.54 -13.36
CA ALA A 331 -38.74 3.34 -11.96
C ALA A 331 -37.30 2.81 -11.84
N LEU A 332 -36.89 1.89 -12.72
CA LEU A 332 -35.51 1.40 -12.79
C LEU A 332 -34.54 2.53 -13.18
N ALA A 333 -34.91 3.38 -14.15
CA ALA A 333 -34.10 4.52 -14.54
C ALA A 333 -33.94 5.53 -13.38
N ILE A 334 -35.01 5.81 -12.62
CA ILE A 334 -34.95 6.65 -11.42
C ILE A 334 -34.03 6.04 -10.36
N HIS A 335 -34.19 4.73 -10.07
CA HIS A 335 -33.32 4.03 -9.13
C HIS A 335 -31.84 4.08 -9.55
N GLU A 336 -31.55 3.99 -10.86
CA GLU A 336 -30.19 4.14 -11.37
C GLU A 336 -29.63 5.55 -11.18
N ILE A 337 -30.43 6.58 -11.46
CA ILE A 337 -30.05 7.97 -11.23
C ILE A 337 -29.72 8.18 -9.75
N ASP A 338 -30.58 7.68 -8.85
CA ASP A 338 -30.36 7.74 -7.40
C ASP A 338 -29.10 6.97 -6.98
N THR A 339 -28.93 5.73 -7.47
CA THR A 339 -27.72 4.93 -7.19
C THR A 339 -26.45 5.65 -7.65
N LYS A 340 -26.46 6.23 -8.86
CA LYS A 340 -25.32 6.97 -9.42
C LYS A 340 -25.04 8.23 -8.60
N TYR A 341 -26.08 8.95 -8.18
CA TYR A 341 -25.97 10.12 -7.32
C TYR A 341 -25.36 9.76 -5.96
N GLN A 342 -25.86 8.70 -5.31
CA GLN A 342 -25.31 8.20 -4.05
C GLN A 342 -23.85 7.75 -4.18
N VAL A 343 -23.49 7.06 -5.26
CA VAL A 343 -22.10 6.67 -5.55
C VAL A 343 -21.22 7.89 -5.74
N GLN A 344 -21.70 8.93 -6.44
CA GLN A 344 -20.97 10.18 -6.62
C GLN A 344 -20.73 10.88 -5.28
N GLN A 345 -21.75 10.97 -4.42
CA GLN A 345 -21.61 11.51 -3.07
C GLN A 345 -20.58 10.73 -2.26
N LYS A 346 -20.68 9.39 -2.23
CA LYS A 346 -19.70 8.53 -1.54
C LYS A 346 -18.28 8.72 -2.07
N ASN A 347 -18.11 8.84 -3.39
CA ASN A 347 -16.80 9.07 -4.00
C ASN A 347 -16.21 10.44 -3.61
N GLN A 348 -17.04 11.48 -3.49
CA GLN A 348 -16.61 12.77 -2.96
C GLN A 348 -16.15 12.64 -1.50
N THR A 349 -16.92 11.94 -0.66
CA THR A 349 -16.53 11.66 0.74
C THR A 349 -15.20 10.89 0.80
N ILE A 350 -15.03 9.85 -0.01
CA ILE A 350 -13.79 9.06 -0.09
C ILE A 350 -12.61 9.94 -0.53
N SER A 351 -12.81 10.82 -1.51
CA SER A 351 -11.77 11.75 -1.96
C SER A 351 -11.34 12.70 -0.84
N TYR A 352 -12.30 13.28 -0.13
CA TYR A 352 -12.05 14.13 1.03
C TYR A 352 -11.30 13.39 2.14
N GLN A 353 -11.70 12.16 2.46
CA GLN A 353 -11.02 11.32 3.44
C GLN A 353 -9.58 10.98 3.01
N LYS A 354 -9.36 10.65 1.73
CA LYS A 354 -8.02 10.40 1.18
C LYS A 354 -7.12 11.62 1.28
N GLU A 355 -7.65 12.81 1.04
CA GLU A 355 -6.91 14.06 1.16
C GLU A 355 -6.53 14.34 2.62
N SER A 356 -7.47 14.17 3.55
CA SER A 356 -7.21 14.26 4.99
C SER A 356 -6.13 13.28 5.45
N LEU A 357 -6.16 12.02 4.98
CA LEU A 357 -5.13 11.03 5.27
C LEU A 357 -3.75 11.43 4.71
N LYS A 358 -3.68 11.98 3.49
CA LYS A 358 -2.42 12.49 2.91
C LYS A 358 -1.85 13.63 3.75
N THR A 359 -2.70 14.56 4.19
CA THR A 359 -2.31 15.69 5.05
C THR A 359 -1.82 15.21 6.41
N ASN A 360 -2.52 14.27 7.05
CA ASN A 360 -2.07 13.65 8.30
C ASN A 360 -0.72 12.93 8.15
N ARG A 361 -0.47 12.26 7.01
CA ARG A 361 0.82 11.64 6.73
C ARG A 361 1.95 12.68 6.60
N LYS A 362 1.69 13.84 5.98
CA LYS A 362 2.64 14.96 5.90
C LYS A 362 2.99 15.50 7.28
N TYR A 363 2.00 15.74 8.15
CA TYR A 363 2.27 16.22 9.52
C TYR A 363 3.06 15.21 10.35
N ARG A 364 2.72 13.91 10.27
CA ARG A 364 3.50 12.85 10.94
C ARG A 364 4.97 12.85 10.51
N PHE A 365 5.22 13.05 9.22
CA PHE A 365 6.59 13.15 8.70
C PHE A 365 7.32 14.41 9.20
N LEU A 366 6.62 15.56 9.25
CA LEU A 366 7.19 16.80 9.78
C LEU A 366 7.55 16.66 11.27
N TYR A 367 6.67 16.10 12.10
CA TYR A 367 6.94 15.85 13.51
C TYR A 367 8.10 14.88 13.72
N PHE A 368 8.24 13.88 12.85
CA PHE A 368 9.39 12.98 12.87
C PHE A 368 10.70 13.74 12.62
N ILE A 369 10.75 14.62 11.62
CA ILE A 369 11.94 15.47 11.36
C ILE A 369 12.25 16.36 12.57
N LEU A 370 11.23 17.02 13.14
CA LEU A 370 11.40 17.89 14.31
C LEU A 370 11.95 17.11 15.52
N ALA A 371 11.45 15.88 15.75
CA ALA A 371 11.93 15.02 16.82
C ALA A 371 13.39 14.62 16.62
N VAL A 372 13.80 14.29 15.39
CA VAL A 372 15.20 13.99 15.05
C VAL A 372 16.09 15.21 15.29
N MET A 373 15.67 16.41 14.88
CA MET A 373 16.43 17.63 15.12
C MET A 373 16.57 17.95 16.62
N ALA A 374 15.51 17.79 17.40
CA ALA A 374 15.55 17.96 18.85
C ALA A 374 16.51 16.96 19.52
N LEU A 375 16.54 15.71 19.04
CA LEU A 375 17.46 14.68 19.52
C LEU A 375 18.91 15.01 19.17
N LEU A 376 19.18 15.52 17.96
CA LEU A 376 20.51 15.99 17.57
C LEU A 376 20.99 17.17 18.40
N LEU A 377 20.11 18.13 18.72
CA LEU A 377 20.42 19.24 19.62
C LEU A 377 20.71 18.77 21.05
N ALA A 378 19.95 17.80 21.55
CA ALA A 378 20.21 17.19 22.86
C ALA A 378 21.56 16.47 22.89
N LEU A 379 21.88 15.68 21.85
CA LEU A 379 23.20 15.04 21.69
C LEU A 379 24.33 16.06 21.63
N TYR A 380 24.16 17.13 20.86
CA TYR A 380 25.14 18.21 20.77
C TYR A 380 25.38 18.87 22.13
N SER A 381 24.30 19.16 22.88
CA SER A 381 24.36 19.72 24.23
C SER A 381 25.13 18.80 25.19
N LEU A 382 24.86 17.48 25.15
CA LEU A 382 25.57 16.47 25.95
C LEU A 382 27.07 16.40 25.61
N ILE A 383 27.42 16.40 24.32
CA ILE A 383 28.82 16.38 23.89
C ILE A 383 29.55 17.65 24.37
N ARG A 384 28.90 18.82 24.23
CA ARG A 384 29.46 20.10 24.68
C ARG A 384 29.66 20.11 26.19
N TRP A 385 28.66 19.67 26.95
CA TRP A 385 28.74 19.57 28.40
C TRP A 385 29.91 18.69 28.85
N LYS A 386 30.04 17.49 28.27
CA LYS A 386 31.17 16.57 28.57
C LYS A 386 32.53 17.17 28.24
N LYS A 387 32.66 17.91 27.12
CA LYS A 387 33.91 18.61 26.78
C LYS A 387 34.28 19.70 27.79
N VAL A 388 33.29 20.46 28.26
CA VAL A 388 33.50 21.51 29.27
C VAL A 388 33.91 20.88 30.60
N ASP A 389 33.24 19.80 31.01
CA ASP A 389 33.54 19.09 32.25
C ASP A 389 34.97 18.53 32.26
N MET A 390 35.40 17.89 31.16
CA MET A 390 36.78 17.42 31.01
C MET A 390 37.81 18.55 31.08
N LYS A 391 37.53 19.72 30.48
CA LYS A 391 38.42 20.89 30.59
C LYS A 391 38.50 21.38 32.03
N LYS A 392 37.37 21.41 32.74
CA LYS A 392 37.31 21.82 34.15
C LYS A 392 38.14 20.88 35.04
N GLN A 393 38.07 19.58 34.80
CA GLN A 393 38.88 18.57 35.50
C GLN A 393 40.38 18.75 35.24
N LYS A 394 40.79 18.94 33.97
CA LYS A 394 42.20 19.20 33.63
C LYS A 394 42.73 20.47 34.31
N LEU A 395 41.94 21.54 34.30
CA LEU A 395 42.32 22.80 34.93
C LEU A 395 42.40 22.69 36.46
N ALA A 396 41.61 21.81 37.07
CA ALA A 396 41.70 21.53 38.50
C ALA A 396 42.99 20.77 38.83
N GLN A 397 43.37 19.76 38.03
CA GLN A 397 44.64 19.05 38.19
C GLN A 397 45.86 19.95 38.00
N GLU A 398 45.84 20.83 36.99
CA GLU A 398 46.93 21.79 36.75
C GLU A 398 47.09 22.79 37.91
N LYS A 399 45.97 23.26 38.49
CA LYS A 399 46.01 24.11 39.68
C LYS A 399 46.59 23.39 40.89
N GLU A 400 46.24 22.12 41.08
CA GLU A 400 46.75 21.30 42.18
C GLU A 400 48.26 21.05 42.02
N SER A 401 48.74 20.73 40.81
CA SER A 401 50.18 20.58 40.55
C SER A 401 50.97 21.87 40.78
N LEU A 402 50.42 23.02 40.36
CA LEU A 402 51.05 24.33 40.58
C LEU A 402 51.11 24.70 42.06
N GLN A 403 50.10 24.32 42.86
CA GLN A 403 50.11 24.54 44.30
C GLN A 403 51.18 23.69 45.01
N VAL A 404 51.35 22.43 44.58
CA VAL A 404 52.40 21.55 45.09
C VAL A 404 53.78 22.11 44.78
N GLU A 405 54.02 22.54 43.53
CA GLU A 405 55.30 23.15 43.11
C GLU A 405 55.61 24.42 43.92
N HIS A 406 54.62 25.31 44.08
CA HIS A 406 54.77 26.55 44.86
C HIS A 406 55.17 26.28 46.32
N SER A 407 54.59 25.24 46.95
CA SER A 407 54.92 24.86 48.32
C SER A 407 56.36 24.35 48.48
N GLN A 408 56.90 23.66 47.47
CA GLN A 408 58.27 23.15 47.49
C GLN A 408 59.29 24.29 47.35
N THR A 409 59.03 25.28 46.49
CA THR A 409 59.92 26.45 46.32
C THR A 409 60.06 27.28 47.60
N ILE A 410 58.97 27.44 48.36
CA ILE A 410 59.00 28.16 49.66
C ILE A 410 59.92 27.44 50.65
N LEU A 411 59.88 26.10 50.67
CA LEU A 411 60.65 25.25 51.58
C LEU A 411 62.15 25.25 51.26
N GLU A 412 62.52 25.37 49.98
CA GLU A 412 63.92 25.53 49.54
C GLU A 412 64.48 26.92 49.89
N LEU A 413 63.68 27.98 49.75
CA LEU A 413 64.07 29.34 50.09
C LEU A 413 64.34 29.53 51.59
N GLU A 414 63.63 28.81 52.47
CA GLU A 414 63.89 28.82 53.92
C GLU A 414 65.23 28.18 54.29
N LYS A 415 65.64 27.11 53.61
CA LYS A 415 66.92 26.42 53.88
C LYS A 415 68.16 27.27 53.56
N VAL A 416 68.08 28.10 52.52
CA VAL A 416 69.22 28.94 52.10
C VAL A 416 69.49 30.07 53.11
N LYS A 417 68.48 30.53 53.87
CA LYS A 417 68.63 31.63 54.84
C LYS A 417 69.42 31.27 56.12
N GLN A 418 69.64 30.00 56.44
CA GLN A 418 70.22 29.59 57.73
C GLN A 418 71.75 29.41 57.75
N LEU A 419 72.49 29.60 56.65
CA LEU A 419 73.88 29.12 56.54
C LEU A 419 75.01 30.18 56.51
N ILE A 420 74.80 31.44 56.94
CA ILE A 420 75.90 32.44 56.94
C ILE A 420 75.86 33.32 58.21
N VAL A 421 76.89 33.24 59.07
CA VAL A 421 77.68 34.33 59.72
C VAL A 421 78.54 33.75 60.87
N GLU A 422 79.88 33.88 60.81
CA GLU A 422 80.73 34.08 62.00
C GLU A 422 81.57 35.36 61.80
N ASP A 423 81.51 36.29 62.77
CA ASP A 423 81.77 37.73 62.59
C ASP A 423 83.10 38.25 63.22
N HIS A 424 84.05 37.36 63.53
CA HIS A 424 85.32 37.75 64.15
C HIS A 424 86.50 36.86 63.76
N ILE A 425 87.72 37.44 63.79
CA ILE A 425 89.00 36.72 63.65
C ILE A 425 89.73 36.70 65.00
N VAL A 426 90.44 35.60 65.29
CA VAL A 426 91.24 35.44 66.51
C VAL A 426 92.73 35.49 66.14
N LEU A 427 93.45 36.48 66.66
CA LEU A 427 94.87 36.67 66.37
C LEU A 427 95.75 35.65 67.12
N LYS A 428 96.99 35.44 66.65
CA LYS A 428 97.98 34.53 67.27
C LYS A 428 98.31 34.88 68.74
N ASN A 429 98.11 36.14 69.14
CA ASN A 429 98.23 36.59 70.54
C ASN A 429 96.92 36.41 71.36
N LYS A 430 95.94 35.66 70.83
CA LYS A 430 94.60 35.38 71.37
C LYS A 430 93.66 36.60 71.49
N ALA A 431 94.02 37.75 70.91
CA ALA A 431 93.11 38.89 70.84
C ALA A 431 92.01 38.65 69.78
N LYS A 432 90.75 38.87 70.14
CA LYS A 432 89.61 38.85 69.22
C LYS A 432 89.47 40.20 68.52
N VAL A 433 89.39 40.18 67.19
CA VAL A 433 89.12 41.37 66.37
C VAL A 433 87.85 41.10 65.57
N TYR A 434 86.82 41.90 65.82
CA TYR A 434 85.58 41.82 65.05
C TYR A 434 85.77 42.40 63.65
N ILE A 435 85.25 41.69 62.66
CA ILE A 435 85.47 42.02 61.24
C ILE A 435 84.84 43.38 60.89
N ASN A 436 83.69 43.70 61.50
CA ASN A 436 83.00 44.98 61.32
C ASN A 436 83.77 46.20 61.86
N GLU A 437 84.70 46.02 62.80
CA GLU A 437 85.48 47.11 63.43
C GLU A 437 86.88 47.27 62.82
N LEU A 438 87.30 46.37 61.94
CA LEU A 438 88.63 46.36 61.34
C LEU A 438 88.70 47.32 60.13
N LEU A 439 89.49 48.39 60.27
CA LEU A 439 89.63 49.42 59.23
C LEU A 439 90.71 49.04 58.21
N TYR A 440 91.93 48.77 58.69
CA TYR A 440 93.05 48.35 57.87
C TYR A 440 94.09 47.57 58.67
N ILE A 441 94.94 46.82 57.96
CA ILE A 441 96.10 46.12 58.52
C ILE A 441 97.36 46.68 57.86
N LYS A 442 98.37 47.06 58.66
CA LYS A 442 99.68 47.52 58.22
C LYS A 442 100.77 46.51 58.60
N ALA A 443 101.69 46.21 57.69
CA ALA A 443 102.87 45.38 57.99
C ALA A 443 104.12 46.25 58.24
N GLU A 444 104.79 46.03 59.36
CA GLU A 444 106.07 46.64 59.74
C GLU A 444 107.06 45.52 60.13
N ASP A 445 108.08 45.30 59.29
CA ASP A 445 109.04 44.19 59.38
C ASP A 445 108.39 42.81 59.62
N HIS A 446 108.42 42.34 60.87
CA HIS A 446 107.93 41.02 61.27
C HIS A 446 106.60 41.08 62.03
N TYR A 447 106.00 42.27 62.15
CA TYR A 447 104.74 42.51 62.86
C TYR A 447 103.66 43.07 61.94
N LEU A 448 102.43 42.66 62.20
CA LEU A 448 101.20 43.18 61.61
C LEU A 448 100.49 44.02 62.65
N GLN A 449 100.23 45.27 62.29
CA GLN A 449 99.42 46.21 63.06
C GLN A 449 97.99 46.20 62.51
N LEU A 450 97.06 45.62 63.26
CA LEU A 450 95.63 45.67 62.95
C LEU A 450 95.04 46.93 63.57
N VAL A 451 94.51 47.81 62.72
CA VAL A 451 93.92 49.08 63.15
C VAL A 451 92.41 48.94 63.10
N THR A 452 91.81 48.99 64.29
CA THR A 452 90.36 49.03 64.47
C THR A 452 89.91 50.45 64.78
N SER A 453 88.60 50.71 64.77
CA SER A 453 88.03 51.99 65.18
C SER A 453 88.36 52.40 66.63
N LYS A 454 88.73 51.45 67.50
CA LYS A 454 88.95 51.67 68.94
C LYS A 454 90.40 51.60 69.37
N LYS A 455 91.20 50.69 68.78
CA LYS A 455 92.59 50.44 69.19
C LYS A 455 93.45 49.86 68.06
N LYS A 456 94.77 49.87 68.27
CA LYS A 456 95.76 49.23 67.39
C LYS A 456 96.37 48.02 68.10
N GLU A 457 96.34 46.88 67.44
CA GLU A 457 96.89 45.62 67.96
C GLU A 457 98.08 45.19 67.11
N PHE A 458 99.16 44.73 67.73
CA PHE A 458 100.36 44.25 67.05
C PHE A 458 100.51 42.75 67.23
N VAL A 459 100.68 42.02 66.12
CA VAL A 459 100.87 40.58 66.12
C VAL A 459 102.00 40.19 65.18
N ARG A 460 102.85 39.25 65.59
CA ARG A 460 103.91 38.73 64.70
C ARG A 460 103.27 37.92 63.58
N GLY A 461 103.51 38.28 62.32
CA GLY A 461 102.87 37.62 61.19
C GLY A 461 103.23 38.19 59.81
N LYS A 462 102.77 37.50 58.76
CA LYS A 462 102.94 37.93 57.36
C LYS A 462 101.59 38.35 56.77
N ILE A 463 101.59 39.40 55.95
CA ILE A 463 100.38 39.94 55.32
C ILE A 463 99.68 38.93 54.39
N SER A 464 100.46 38.04 53.79
CA SER A 464 99.98 36.96 52.91
C SER A 464 99.26 35.82 53.64
N GLU A 465 99.45 35.71 54.95
CA GLU A 465 98.74 34.73 55.79
C GLU A 465 97.41 35.33 56.26
N ILE A 466 97.43 36.53 56.85
CA ILE A 466 96.25 37.12 57.47
C ILE A 466 95.13 37.43 56.46
N ILE A 467 95.45 37.75 55.21
CA ILE A 467 94.42 38.03 54.19
C ILE A 467 93.51 36.84 53.90
N LYS A 468 94.00 35.60 54.10
CA LYS A 468 93.20 34.39 53.85
C LYS A 468 92.16 34.14 54.94
N GLU A 469 92.34 34.75 56.11
CA GLU A 469 91.45 34.64 57.26
C GLU A 469 90.39 35.76 57.26
N LEU A 470 90.48 36.71 56.33
CA LEU A 470 89.53 37.81 56.19
C LEU A 470 88.46 37.48 55.13
N PRO A 471 87.23 38.00 55.28
CA PRO A 471 86.19 37.81 54.27
C PRO A 471 86.53 38.51 52.94
N PRO A 472 85.85 38.14 51.84
CA PRO A 472 86.21 38.56 50.48
C PRO A 472 86.25 40.07 50.22
N ASN A 473 85.66 40.87 51.11
CA ASN A 473 85.66 42.33 51.04
C ASN A 473 86.97 42.99 51.52
N PHE A 474 87.90 42.25 52.16
CA PHE A 474 89.23 42.77 52.54
C PHE A 474 90.26 42.48 51.45
N VAL A 475 90.92 43.52 50.97
CA VAL A 475 91.84 43.44 49.83
C VAL A 475 93.19 44.06 50.16
N GLN A 476 94.27 43.43 49.70
CA GLN A 476 95.63 43.99 49.81
C GLN A 476 95.81 45.07 48.74
N VAL A 477 96.18 46.27 49.19
CA VAL A 477 96.31 47.49 48.34
C VAL A 477 97.76 47.98 48.23
N HIS A 478 98.63 47.50 49.10
CA HIS A 478 100.07 47.75 49.04
C HIS A 478 100.83 46.54 49.59
N ARG A 479 102.13 46.44 49.31
CA ARG A 479 102.98 45.35 49.87
C ARG A 479 102.91 45.26 51.39
N SER A 480 102.51 46.35 52.05
CA SER A 480 102.39 46.47 53.51
C SER A 480 100.98 46.82 54.00
N TYR A 481 99.93 46.86 53.16
CA TYR A 481 98.58 47.25 53.62
C TYR A 481 97.44 46.40 53.05
N ILE A 482 96.47 46.03 53.92
CA ILE A 482 95.16 45.46 53.60
C ILE A 482 94.07 46.40 54.10
N VAL A 483 93.01 46.61 53.32
CA VAL A 483 91.87 47.46 53.68
C VAL A 483 90.55 46.77 53.37
N ASN A 484 89.49 47.16 54.07
CA ASN A 484 88.12 46.79 53.71
C ASN A 484 87.67 47.63 52.50
N LYS A 485 87.35 47.00 51.37
CA LYS A 485 86.91 47.68 50.14
C LYS A 485 85.68 48.55 50.36
N ASN A 486 84.78 48.13 51.26
CA ASN A 486 83.54 48.86 51.53
C ASN A 486 83.76 50.18 52.28
N LEU A 487 84.94 50.40 52.88
CA LEU A 487 85.29 51.60 53.64
C LEU A 487 86.14 52.61 52.84
N ILE A 488 86.41 52.33 51.57
CA ILE A 488 87.15 53.24 50.68
C ILE A 488 86.20 54.32 50.17
N ILE A 489 86.46 55.59 50.50
CA ILE A 489 85.67 56.73 50.01
C ILE A 489 86.13 57.13 48.60
N SER A 490 87.45 57.19 48.39
CA SER A 490 88.04 57.57 47.11
C SER A 490 89.47 57.05 46.99
N SER A 491 90.00 56.97 45.77
CA SER A 491 91.37 56.53 45.53
C SER A 491 91.99 57.27 44.34
N ASN A 492 93.29 57.54 44.41
CA ASN A 492 94.09 58.09 43.32
C ASN A 492 95.17 57.07 42.89
N ALA A 493 96.04 57.42 41.94
CA ALA A 493 97.07 56.52 41.41
C ALA A 493 98.11 56.04 42.46
N ASN A 494 98.29 56.80 43.55
CA ASN A 494 99.35 56.55 44.53
C ASN A 494 98.84 56.23 45.95
N PHE A 495 97.57 56.52 46.27
CA PHE A 495 96.99 56.31 47.60
C PHE A 495 95.46 56.12 47.55
N ALA A 496 94.91 55.43 48.54
CA ALA A 496 93.48 55.28 48.80
C ALA A 496 93.08 55.99 50.10
N ILE A 497 91.91 56.63 50.11
CA ILE A 497 91.37 57.36 51.26
C ILE A 497 90.25 56.51 51.89
N LEU A 498 90.45 56.12 53.14
CA LEU A 498 89.43 55.45 53.96
C LEU A 498 88.56 56.47 54.70
N GLU A 499 87.41 56.04 55.20
CA GLU A 499 86.62 56.80 56.19
C GLU A 499 87.51 57.33 57.34
N GLY A 500 87.38 58.63 57.65
CA GLY A 500 88.25 59.33 58.60
C GLY A 500 89.45 60.08 57.99
N LYS A 501 89.53 60.20 56.64
CA LYS A 501 90.61 60.88 55.89
C LYS A 501 92.00 60.24 56.07
N ILE A 502 92.05 58.93 56.31
CA ILE A 502 93.30 58.19 56.45
C ILE A 502 93.82 57.83 55.05
N GLU A 503 95.02 58.29 54.71
CA GLU A 503 95.68 57.99 53.44
C GLU A 503 96.50 56.70 53.55
N ILE A 504 96.12 55.69 52.77
CA ILE A 504 96.81 54.40 52.66
C ILE A 504 97.54 54.34 51.31
N PRO A 505 98.85 54.03 51.26
CA PRO A 505 99.57 53.90 50.00
C PRO A 505 98.93 52.85 49.09
N LEU A 506 98.89 53.10 47.79
CA LEU A 506 98.40 52.17 46.77
C LEU A 506 99.54 51.84 45.83
N SER A 507 99.87 50.56 45.66
CA SER A 507 100.86 50.16 44.65
C SER A 507 100.19 49.93 43.28
N ARG A 508 100.93 50.17 42.20
CA ARG A 508 100.47 49.89 40.82
C ARG A 508 100.08 48.42 40.62
N SER A 509 100.74 47.49 41.30
CA SER A 509 100.47 46.05 41.20
C SER A 509 99.17 45.61 41.89
N PHE A 510 98.66 46.37 42.87
CA PHE A 510 97.46 46.03 43.63
C PHE A 510 96.21 46.85 43.25
N LYS A 511 96.33 47.76 42.27
CA LYS A 511 95.23 48.64 41.83
C LYS A 511 93.99 47.90 41.31
N LYS A 512 94.13 46.67 40.79
CA LYS A 512 93.00 45.87 40.28
C LYS A 512 92.09 45.31 41.38
N ASN A 513 92.55 45.32 42.64
CA ASN A 513 91.84 44.72 43.76
C ASN A 513 90.86 45.70 44.44
N ILE A 514 91.02 47.00 44.22
CA ILE A 514 90.06 48.07 44.54
C ILE A 514 89.17 48.24 43.31
#